data_AF-A0A4Q5C976-F1
#
_entry.id   AF-A0A4Q5C976-F1
#
_cell.length_a   1.000
_cell.length_b   1.000
_cell.length_c   1.000
_cell.angle_alpha   90.00
_cell.angle_beta   90.00
_cell.angle_gamma   90.00
#
_symmetry.space_group_name_H-M   'P 1'
#
loop_
_entity.id
_entity.type
_entity.pdbx_description
1 polymer ?
#
loop_
_entity_poly.entity_id
_entity_poly.type
_entity_poly.pdbx_seq_one_letter_code
_entity_poly.pdbx_strand_id
1 'polypeptide(L)'
;MIDEKEVMAYVRMPACFMQGCSEDIVIFRADGGNHFTDYGIYEGMFLFFDRKKRFKKGSLSCYINTAGDERPKYKVSDKSITGYRHFGRLVLTLRNYEV
;
A
#
# COMPACT_ATOMS: atom_id res chain seq x y z
N MET A 1 5.63 -13.41 0.47
CA MET A 1 6.38 -12.67 1.50
C MET A 1 7.02 -11.49 0.77
N ILE A 2 7.13 -10.30 1.39
CA ILE A 2 7.99 -9.25 0.79
C ILE A 2 9.41 -9.80 0.83
N ASP A 3 10.20 -9.54 -0.20
CA ASP A 3 11.63 -9.86 -0.16
C ASP A 3 12.27 -9.00 0.93
N GLU A 4 12.84 -9.61 1.96
CA GLU A 4 13.43 -8.89 3.09
C GLU A 4 14.54 -7.92 2.64
N LYS A 5 15.18 -8.17 1.50
CA LYS A 5 16.17 -7.26 0.90
C LYS A 5 15.56 -5.95 0.39
N GLU A 6 14.26 -5.93 0.11
CA GLU A 6 13.51 -4.73 -0.29
C GLU A 6 12.96 -3.95 0.91
N VAL A 7 13.03 -4.51 2.12
CA VAL A 7 12.56 -3.83 3.33
C VAL A 7 13.60 -2.81 3.76
N MET A 8 13.22 -1.54 3.68
CA MET A 8 14.10 -0.44 4.08
C MET A 8 14.13 -0.21 5.60
N ALA A 9 13.02 -0.47 6.29
CA ALA A 9 12.90 -0.21 7.71
C ALA A 9 11.73 -0.98 8.34
N TYR A 10 11.83 -1.19 9.65
CA TYR A 10 10.73 -1.61 10.51
C TYR A 10 10.38 -0.45 11.44
N VAL A 11 9.10 -0.15 11.59
CA VAL A 11 8.62 0.97 12.42
C VAL A 11 7.68 0.47 13.51
N ARG A 12 7.69 1.15 14.66
CA ARG A 12 6.70 0.95 15.71
C ARG A 12 5.64 2.03 15.58
N MET A 13 4.37 1.62 15.51
CA MET A 13 3.24 2.52 15.43
C MET A 13 2.43 2.46 16.73
N PRO A 14 1.99 3.62 17.27
CA PRO A 14 1.01 3.64 18.34
C PRO A 14 -0.26 2.85 17.96
N ALA A 15 -0.69 1.95 18.85
CA ALA A 15 -1.82 1.07 18.59
C ALA A 15 -3.13 1.83 18.30
N CYS A 16 -3.29 3.04 18.84
CA CYS A 16 -4.45 3.89 18.59
C CYS A 16 -4.61 4.27 17.10
N PHE A 17 -3.53 4.35 16.33
CA PHE A 17 -3.60 4.60 14.87
C PHE A 17 -3.95 3.35 14.06
N MET A 18 -3.83 2.17 14.68
CA MET A 18 -4.00 0.89 14.00
C MET A 18 -5.27 0.15 14.44
N GLN A 19 -6.21 0.84 15.11
CA GLN A 19 -7.44 0.23 15.60
C GLN A 19 -8.22 -0.42 14.44
N GLY A 20 -8.57 -1.70 14.63
CA GLY A 20 -9.28 -2.49 13.62
C GLY A 20 -8.40 -2.99 12.46
N CYS A 21 -7.09 -2.73 12.46
CA CYS A 21 -6.12 -3.35 11.56
C CYS A 21 -5.51 -4.62 12.16
N SER A 22 -5.01 -5.50 11.30
CA SER A 22 -4.20 -6.64 11.73
C SER A 22 -2.76 -6.21 12.01
N GLU A 23 -1.94 -7.14 12.50
CA GLU A 23 -0.50 -6.95 12.73
C GLU A 23 0.34 -7.12 11.44
N ASP A 24 -0.25 -7.63 10.35
CA ASP A 24 0.46 -7.85 9.07
C ASP A 24 0.30 -6.62 8.16
N ILE A 25 1.05 -5.56 8.51
CA ILE A 25 1.04 -4.28 7.83
C ILE A 25 2.32 -4.09 7.01
N VAL A 26 2.14 -3.55 5.80
CA VAL A 26 3.25 -3.14 4.94
C VAL A 26 3.09 -1.68 4.55
N ILE A 27 4.20 -0.97 4.48
CA ILE A 27 4.22 0.46 4.22
C ILE A 27 4.96 0.70 2.92
N PHE A 28 4.35 1.43 2.00
CA PHE A 28 4.97 1.89 0.77
C PHE A 28 5.08 3.42 0.77
N ARG A 29 6.03 3.96 0.03
CA ARG A 29 6.11 5.40 -0.25
C ARG A 29 5.52 5.65 -1.63
N ALA A 30 4.63 6.63 -1.74
CA ALA A 30 4.06 7.04 -3.02
C ALA A 30 5.15 7.63 -3.93
N ASP A 31 5.19 7.19 -5.18
CA ASP A 31 6.21 7.49 -6.20
C ASP A 31 5.86 8.69 -7.09
N GLY A 32 4.71 9.33 -6.87
CA GLY A 32 4.31 10.53 -7.61
C GLY A 32 3.61 10.25 -8.96
N GLY A 33 3.18 9.01 -9.23
CA GLY A 33 2.43 8.69 -10.46
C GLY A 33 1.07 9.41 -10.65
N ASN A 34 0.68 10.33 -9.76
CA ASN A 34 -0.51 11.20 -9.81
C ASN A 34 -1.89 10.53 -10.04
N HIS A 35 -2.00 9.21 -9.97
CA HIS A 35 -3.22 8.48 -10.26
C HIS A 35 -4.28 8.48 -9.13
N PHE A 36 -3.95 8.98 -7.94
CA PHE A 36 -4.80 8.86 -6.74
C PHE A 36 -4.93 10.16 -5.95
N THR A 37 -4.76 11.31 -6.60
CA THR A 37 -4.93 12.63 -5.98
C THR A 37 -6.34 12.88 -5.47
N ASP A 38 -7.36 12.33 -6.14
CA ASP A 38 -8.76 12.37 -5.68
C ASP A 38 -8.98 11.64 -4.34
N TYR A 39 -8.07 10.72 -3.99
CA TYR A 39 -8.02 10.06 -2.70
C TYR A 39 -7.10 10.78 -1.69
N GLY A 40 -6.57 11.96 -2.05
CA GLY A 40 -5.63 12.73 -1.24
C GLY A 40 -4.23 12.12 -1.15
N ILE A 41 -3.85 11.23 -2.09
CA ILE A 41 -2.53 10.60 -2.12
C ILE A 41 -1.61 11.39 -3.05
N TYR A 42 -0.50 11.85 -2.50
CA TYR A 42 0.53 12.63 -3.18
C TYR A 42 1.90 11.96 -3.05
N GLU A 43 2.83 12.37 -3.90
CA GLU A 43 4.22 11.92 -3.86
C GLU A 43 4.82 12.03 -2.45
N GLY A 44 5.60 11.03 -2.06
CA GLY A 44 6.32 11.00 -0.80
C GLY A 44 5.48 10.60 0.42
N MET A 45 4.15 10.50 0.30
CA MET A 45 3.30 10.00 1.39
C MET A 45 3.53 8.52 1.67
N PHE A 46 3.40 8.14 2.94
CA PHE A 46 3.44 6.76 3.39
C PHE A 46 2.04 6.14 3.31
N LEU A 47 1.96 4.96 2.69
CA LEU A 47 0.73 4.22 2.44
C LEU A 47 0.79 2.90 3.20
N PHE A 48 -0.11 2.72 4.17
CA PHE A 48 -0.17 1.55 5.03
C PHE A 48 -1.21 0.58 4.50
N PHE A 49 -0.81 -0.64 4.16
CA PHE A 49 -1.69 -1.69 3.68
C PHE A 49 -1.75 -2.84 4.67
N ASP A 50 -2.96 -3.22 5.05
CA ASP A 50 -3.23 -4.41 5.85
C ASP A 50 -3.40 -5.62 4.93
N ARG A 51 -2.49 -6.59 5.05
CA ARG A 51 -2.44 -7.78 4.18
C ARG A 51 -3.48 -8.83 4.53
N LYS A 52 -4.09 -8.76 5.72
CA LYS A 52 -5.18 -9.66 6.13
C LYS A 52 -6.54 -9.13 5.71
N LYS A 53 -6.67 -7.82 5.43
CA LYS A 53 -7.91 -7.25 4.92
C LYS A 53 -8.12 -7.63 3.45
N ARG A 54 -9.26 -8.26 3.17
CA ARG A 54 -9.68 -8.61 1.81
C ARG A 54 -10.01 -7.35 1.02
N PHE A 55 -9.90 -7.49 -0.31
CA PHE A 55 -10.39 -6.50 -1.26
C PHE A 55 -11.83 -6.08 -0.94
N LYS A 56 -12.11 -4.79 -1.06
CA LYS A 56 -13.44 -4.22 -0.94
C LYS A 56 -13.62 -3.20 -2.07
N LYS A 57 -14.65 -3.38 -2.88
CA LYS A 57 -14.97 -2.44 -3.97
C LYS A 57 -15.10 -1.02 -3.43
N GLY A 58 -14.46 -0.06 -4.11
CA GLY A 58 -14.42 1.34 -3.69
C GLY A 58 -13.41 1.63 -2.57
N SER A 59 -12.56 0.67 -2.19
CA SER A 59 -11.43 0.89 -1.29
C SER A 59 -10.13 0.59 -2.02
N LEU A 60 -9.15 1.48 -1.87
CA LEU A 60 -7.83 1.29 -2.44
C LEU A 60 -7.13 0.07 -1.84
N SER A 61 -6.46 -0.68 -2.69
CA SER A 61 -5.65 -1.85 -2.32
C SER A 61 -4.34 -1.83 -3.09
N CYS A 62 -3.29 -2.37 -2.48
CA CYS A 62 -2.05 -2.69 -3.14
C CYS A 62 -2.18 -4.06 -3.82
N TYR A 63 -1.61 -4.17 -5.00
CA TYR A 63 -1.54 -5.38 -5.81
C TYR A 63 -0.10 -5.65 -6.19
N ILE A 64 0.26 -6.93 -6.25
CA ILE A 64 1.58 -7.39 -6.71
C ILE A 64 1.47 -7.97 -8.12
N ASN A 65 2.37 -7.57 -9.01
CA ASN A 65 2.48 -8.13 -10.36
C ASN A 65 2.88 -9.60 -10.25
N THR A 66 2.14 -10.48 -10.93
CA THR A 66 2.43 -11.92 -11.00
C THR A 66 2.64 -12.39 -12.43
N ALA A 67 2.65 -11.49 -13.41
CA ALA A 67 2.77 -11.83 -14.82
C ALA A 67 4.23 -12.01 -15.30
N GLY A 68 5.21 -11.61 -14.48
CA GLY A 68 6.64 -11.73 -14.84
C GLY A 68 7.05 -10.83 -16.00
N ASP A 69 6.32 -9.75 -16.23
CA ASP A 69 6.58 -8.76 -17.27
C ASP A 69 7.16 -7.46 -16.70
N GLU A 70 7.40 -6.47 -17.57
CA GLU A 70 8.01 -5.19 -17.22
C GLU A 70 7.07 -4.24 -16.44
N ARG A 71 5.82 -4.64 -16.19
CA ARG A 71 4.88 -3.77 -15.46
C ARG A 71 5.34 -3.62 -14.00
N PRO A 72 4.99 -2.51 -13.32
CA PRO A 72 5.43 -2.24 -11.96
C PRO A 72 5.16 -3.41 -11.00
N LYS A 73 6.14 -3.75 -10.18
CA LYS A 73 6.01 -4.85 -9.20
C LYS A 73 4.83 -4.65 -8.25
N TYR A 74 4.61 -3.42 -7.80
CA TYR A 74 3.49 -3.04 -6.94
C TYR A 74 2.63 -2.00 -7.63
N LYS A 75 1.30 -2.10 -7.47
CA LYS A 75 0.35 -1.15 -8.04
C LYS A 75 -0.82 -0.92 -7.09
N VAL A 76 -1.20 0.34 -6.91
CA VAL A 76 -2.41 0.71 -6.17
C VAL A 76 -3.61 0.71 -7.12
N SER A 77 -4.77 0.23 -6.65
CA SER A 77 -6.04 0.34 -7.37
C SER A 77 -7.24 0.10 -6.45
N ASP A 78 -8.38 0.70 -6.78
CA ASP A 78 -9.69 0.43 -6.19
C ASP A 78 -10.46 -0.71 -6.90
N LYS A 79 -9.85 -1.30 -7.93
CA LYS A 79 -10.39 -2.39 -8.76
C LYS A 79 -9.39 -3.55 -8.80
N SER A 80 -9.89 -4.73 -9.12
CA SER A 80 -9.05 -5.87 -9.49
C SER A 80 -8.35 -5.60 -10.82
N ILE A 81 -7.09 -6.04 -10.95
CA ILE A 81 -6.28 -5.82 -12.14
C ILE A 81 -5.81 -7.18 -12.69
N THR A 82 -6.01 -7.43 -13.98
CA THR A 82 -5.54 -8.67 -14.64
C THR A 82 -4.01 -8.74 -14.65
N GLY A 83 -3.46 -9.90 -14.28
CA GLY A 83 -2.01 -10.13 -14.14
C GLY A 83 -1.44 -9.66 -12.79
N TYR A 84 -2.31 -9.21 -11.88
CA TYR A 84 -1.94 -8.77 -10.55
C TYR A 84 -2.75 -9.53 -9.49
N ARG A 85 -2.13 -9.77 -8.34
CA ARG A 85 -2.76 -10.40 -7.18
C ARG A 85 -2.95 -9.38 -6.06
N HIS A 86 -4.12 -9.39 -5.43
CA HIS A 86 -4.38 -8.55 -4.26
C HIS A 86 -3.35 -8.83 -3.16
N PHE A 87 -2.71 -7.78 -2.65
CA PHE A 87 -1.64 -7.88 -1.67
C PHE A 87 -2.06 -7.36 -0.29
N GLY A 88 -2.84 -6.28 -0.23
CA GLY A 88 -3.38 -5.73 1.02
C GLY A 88 -4.26 -4.52 0.76
N ARG A 89 -5.16 -4.21 1.69
CA ARG A 89 -6.07 -3.06 1.58
C ARG A 89 -5.48 -1.84 2.28
N LEU A 90 -5.57 -0.65 1.66
CA LEU A 90 -5.11 0.60 2.26
C LEU A 90 -5.93 0.90 3.52
N VAL A 91 -5.26 1.21 4.62
CA VAL A 91 -5.91 1.49 5.93
C VAL A 91 -5.53 2.84 6.51
N LEU A 92 -4.36 3.38 6.14
CA LEU A 92 -3.87 4.66 6.61
C LEU A 92 -2.96 5.28 5.56
N THR A 93 -3.01 6.60 5.44
CA THR A 93 -2.01 7.40 4.73
C THR A 93 -1.41 8.40 5.71
N LEU A 94 -0.10 8.65 5.59
CA LEU A 94 0.61 9.57 6.46
C LEU A 94 1.52 10.45 5.63
N ARG A 95 1.51 11.75 5.94
CA ARG A 95 2.43 12.73 5.35
C ARG A 95 3.23 13.38 6.46
N ASN A 96 4.54 13.36 6.32
CA ASN A 96 5.42 14.22 7.10
C ASN A 96 5.56 15.56 6.37
N TYR A 97 5.43 16.65 7.11
CA TYR A 97 5.67 18.00 6.59
C TYR A 97 7.14 18.40 6.71
N GLU A 98 7.84 17.80 7.67
CA GLU A 98 9.29 17.94 7.85
C GLU A 98 10.00 16.82 7.08
N VAL A 99 10.91 17.20 6.19
CA VAL A 99 11.74 16.30 5.38
C VAL A 99 13.18 16.77 5.40
#